data_AF-A0A446BLN2-F1
#
_entry.id   AF-A0A446BLN2-F1
#
_cell.length_a   1.000
_cell.length_b   1.000
_cell.length_c   1.000
_cell.angle_alpha   90.00
_cell.angle_beta   90.00
_cell.angle_gamma   90.00
#
_symmetry.space_group_name_H-M   'P 1'
#
loop_
_entity.id
_entity.type
_entity.pdbx_description
1 polymer ?
#
loop_
_entity_poly.entity_id
_entity_poly.type
_entity_poly.pdbx_seq_one_letter_code
_entity_poly.pdbx_strand_id
1 'polypeptide(L)'
;MAATQPELYDLLVVTDATASMYTFLRSLHSSLQDIIRVSALTACFSRVGVLAYRDYDQSENVTQWSGWYSSDGPSEISQDELLSFVAQLQPIGGDDWREATRSGLAHAYQVMRPDARTIIVIFADAPPHTELASHEWAVEQQALAQPDSYGGAGKLFADWTSVARTLTRGEKRAHVFSIIEADRNYFCETTSMFTYLSTQSGGVCLSIPPNSTSETISKLTVCLLLSWMGAAKQGAKLDTQPLAAQARYADAGDIDQFSSEKDASAVRYLPVSSRKADRDALRANMTRSLLSLDTLAHVVPRREHAIMDFARRYKADPGYQAFVIEQLADIIQSDVAAIALNPVFGTLWRTVCNDRLQPARDKLIASFSRQLDAVEDRAKKDRLKKWLEESYDWAGEILETINSVPEEERYPCVFLDPTVRFPRAEGGEDGVNGDGANNSMEFTRDELLEIGRSCDNRILRRLGRILTRLTYVASKEELPAHIKDVPEDEVPRIPMALAKPEHHAKFWKVLLHTVLPGTMLAPRPAALLAALAVRMAIQPLEDVAYTELMAWREKWNTLDIPETWNSSCLGLLLEADKKHQQRVAGQQPGASSDGQSILKPEDRRLFEALVDYKLLEMNMDTTL
;
A
#
# COMPACT_ATOMS: atom_id res chain seq x y z
N MET A 1 -34.11 14.56 10.50
CA MET A 1 -32.68 14.87 10.34
C MET A 1 -32.36 14.70 8.88
N ALA A 2 -32.09 15.79 8.15
CA ALA A 2 -31.72 15.71 6.74
C ALA A 2 -30.39 14.96 6.66
N ALA A 3 -30.31 13.91 5.85
CA ALA A 3 -29.05 13.26 5.54
C ALA A 3 -28.14 14.33 4.91
N THR A 4 -27.10 14.75 5.64
CA THR A 4 -26.04 15.59 5.11
C THR A 4 -25.46 14.90 3.87
N GLN A 5 -25.58 15.56 2.71
CA GLN A 5 -24.97 15.06 1.48
C GLN A 5 -23.46 14.87 1.72
N PRO A 6 -22.85 13.81 1.14
CA PRO A 6 -21.43 13.56 1.31
C PRO A 6 -20.64 14.78 0.80
N GLU A 7 -19.80 15.35 1.67
CA GLU A 7 -18.95 16.48 1.31
C GLU A 7 -17.99 16.06 0.18
N LEU A 8 -18.07 16.74 -0.96
CA LEU A 8 -17.23 16.51 -2.14
C LEU A 8 -15.89 17.20 -1.94
N TYR A 9 -14.82 16.55 -2.39
CA TYR A 9 -13.47 17.10 -2.31
C TYR A 9 -12.86 17.17 -3.71
N ASP A 10 -12.20 18.28 -4.03
CA ASP A 10 -11.37 18.43 -5.22
C ASP A 10 -9.90 18.53 -4.80
N LEU A 11 -8.94 18.06 -5.60
CA LEU A 11 -7.49 18.19 -5.35
C LEU A 11 -6.87 19.19 -6.30
N LEU A 12 -6.27 20.25 -5.76
CA LEU A 12 -5.56 21.26 -6.53
C LEU A 12 -4.08 21.31 -6.12
N VAL A 13 -3.18 20.99 -7.04
CA VAL A 13 -1.75 21.19 -6.83
C VAL A 13 -1.39 22.60 -7.29
N VAL A 14 -0.85 23.40 -6.39
CA VAL A 14 -0.35 24.75 -6.68
C VAL A 14 1.16 24.72 -6.55
N THR A 15 1.89 24.89 -7.65
CA THR A 15 3.35 24.78 -7.65
C THR A 15 4.00 26.09 -8.08
N ASP A 16 5.07 26.43 -7.41
CA ASP A 16 6.06 27.35 -7.91
C ASP A 16 6.73 26.74 -9.16
N ALA A 17 6.97 27.58 -10.16
CA ALA A 17 7.58 27.24 -11.43
C ALA A 17 8.67 28.24 -11.86
N THR A 18 9.36 28.86 -10.91
CA THR A 18 10.59 29.63 -11.18
C THR A 18 11.81 28.76 -11.40
N ALA A 19 12.94 29.38 -11.77
CA ALA A 19 14.15 28.69 -12.20
C ALA A 19 14.69 27.67 -11.17
N SER A 20 14.64 28.01 -9.88
CA SER A 20 15.13 27.16 -8.78
C SER A 20 14.32 25.87 -8.61
N MET A 21 13.05 25.88 -9.02
CA MET A 21 12.15 24.74 -8.96
C MET A 21 12.43 23.66 -10.02
N TYR A 22 13.48 23.76 -10.85
CA TYR A 22 13.77 22.79 -11.92
C TYR A 22 13.78 21.32 -11.42
N THR A 23 14.51 21.04 -10.34
CA THR A 23 14.59 19.68 -9.77
C THR A 23 13.24 19.25 -9.21
N PHE A 24 12.50 20.19 -8.62
CA PHE A 24 11.18 19.97 -8.07
C PHE A 24 10.15 19.65 -9.16
N LEU A 25 10.10 20.41 -10.26
CA LEU A 25 9.17 20.17 -11.37
C LEU A 25 9.45 18.86 -12.09
N ARG A 26 10.74 18.51 -12.30
CA ARG A 26 11.11 17.18 -12.81
C ARG A 26 10.66 16.05 -11.88
N SER A 27 10.69 16.31 -10.57
CA SER A 27 10.19 15.39 -9.55
C SER A 27 8.67 15.31 -9.53
N LEU A 28 8.00 16.44 -9.72
CA LEU A 28 6.55 16.55 -9.76
C LEU A 28 6.00 15.74 -10.94
N HIS A 29 6.69 15.70 -12.08
CA HIS A 29 6.29 14.87 -13.21
C HIS A 29 6.08 13.39 -12.85
N SER A 30 7.04 12.74 -12.15
CA SER A 30 6.87 11.35 -11.71
C SER A 30 5.89 11.22 -10.55
N SER A 31 5.96 12.13 -9.58
CA SER A 31 5.12 12.10 -8.37
C SER A 31 3.63 12.30 -8.67
N LEU A 32 3.32 13.20 -9.61
CA LEU A 32 1.96 13.61 -9.90
C LEU A 32 1.20 12.55 -10.69
N GLN A 33 1.89 11.77 -11.53
CA GLN A 33 1.31 10.56 -12.12
C GLN A 33 0.77 9.62 -11.04
N ASP A 34 1.56 9.36 -10.00
CA ASP A 34 1.12 8.54 -8.87
C ASP A 34 -0.01 9.19 -8.09
N ILE A 35 0.05 10.50 -7.85
CA ILE A 35 -1.01 11.25 -7.15
C ILE A 35 -2.33 11.21 -7.92
N ILE A 36 -2.31 11.42 -9.24
CA ILE A 36 -3.49 11.35 -10.10
C ILE A 36 -4.06 9.93 -10.09
N ARG A 37 -3.21 8.91 -10.22
CA ARG A 37 -3.62 7.50 -10.17
C ARG A 37 -4.22 7.12 -8.81
N VAL A 38 -3.62 7.54 -7.70
CA VAL A 38 -4.18 7.35 -6.34
C VAL A 38 -5.52 8.05 -6.22
N SER A 39 -5.61 9.31 -6.68
CA SER A 39 -6.83 10.10 -6.61
C SER A 39 -7.98 9.41 -7.35
N ALA A 40 -7.72 8.91 -8.56
CA ALA A 40 -8.69 8.17 -9.36
C ALA A 40 -9.06 6.81 -8.73
N LEU A 41 -8.07 6.03 -8.30
CA LEU A 41 -8.30 4.70 -7.70
C LEU A 41 -9.03 4.77 -6.36
N THR A 42 -8.87 5.84 -5.61
CA THR A 42 -9.52 5.98 -4.31
C THR A 42 -10.86 6.72 -4.37
N ALA A 43 -11.16 7.36 -5.51
CA ALA A 43 -12.28 8.31 -5.69
C ALA A 43 -12.43 9.28 -4.52
N CYS A 44 -11.31 9.62 -3.87
CA CYS A 44 -11.31 10.52 -2.72
C CYS A 44 -11.51 11.97 -3.17
N PHE A 45 -11.14 12.26 -4.41
CA PHE A 45 -11.32 13.54 -5.08
C PHE A 45 -12.23 13.36 -6.28
N SER A 46 -13.17 14.28 -6.46
CA SER A 46 -14.01 14.34 -7.66
C SER A 46 -13.22 14.83 -8.86
N ARG A 47 -12.32 15.79 -8.64
CA ARG A 47 -11.51 16.41 -9.70
C ARG A 47 -10.08 16.67 -9.23
N VAL A 48 -9.13 16.62 -10.16
CA VAL A 48 -7.72 16.93 -9.94
C VAL A 48 -7.26 17.98 -10.94
N GLY A 49 -6.46 18.95 -10.51
CA GLY A 49 -5.85 19.91 -11.42
C GLY A 49 -4.52 20.45 -10.88
N VAL A 50 -3.74 21.05 -11.78
CA VAL A 50 -2.44 21.65 -11.48
C VAL A 50 -2.41 23.10 -11.93
N LEU A 51 -1.99 23.98 -11.01
CA LEU A 51 -1.77 25.39 -11.24
C LEU A 51 -0.31 25.73 -10.95
N ALA A 52 0.36 26.32 -11.92
CA ALA A 52 1.72 26.83 -11.75
C ALA A 52 1.69 28.36 -11.61
N TYR A 53 2.48 28.91 -10.70
CA TYR A 53 2.74 30.35 -10.61
C TYR A 53 4.25 30.64 -10.75
N ARG A 54 4.60 31.86 -11.11
CA ARG A 54 5.97 32.38 -11.30
C ARG A 54 6.06 33.81 -10.78
N ASP A 55 7.23 34.41 -10.88
CA ASP A 55 7.41 35.84 -10.61
C ASP A 55 6.98 36.75 -11.79
N TYR A 56 6.83 38.04 -11.49
CA TYR A 56 6.51 39.14 -12.40
C TYR A 56 7.72 39.72 -13.15
N ASP A 57 8.93 39.22 -12.88
CA ASP A 57 10.20 39.71 -13.44
C ASP A 57 10.36 39.49 -14.96
N GLN A 58 10.00 38.30 -15.45
CA GLN A 58 10.29 37.85 -16.81
C GLN A 58 9.10 37.16 -17.48
N SER A 59 8.00 36.91 -16.76
CA SER A 59 6.88 36.12 -17.27
C SER A 59 5.73 36.99 -17.80
N GLU A 60 5.40 36.85 -19.10
CA GLU A 60 4.15 37.42 -19.66
C GLU A 60 2.91 36.73 -19.06
N ASN A 61 3.07 35.50 -18.54
CA ASN A 61 2.03 34.71 -17.89
C ASN A 61 2.50 34.21 -16.52
N VAL A 62 2.21 35.02 -15.49
CA VAL A 62 2.51 34.75 -14.07
C VAL A 62 1.87 33.46 -13.58
N THR A 63 0.73 33.07 -14.14
CA THR A 63 0.03 31.83 -13.76
C THR A 63 -0.32 30.99 -14.98
N GLN A 64 -0.24 29.67 -14.87
CA GLN A 64 -0.67 28.69 -15.87
C GLN A 64 -1.57 27.64 -15.21
N TRP A 65 -2.66 27.26 -15.87
CA TRP A 65 -3.68 26.36 -15.33
C TRP A 65 -3.89 25.17 -16.27
N SER A 66 -3.95 23.96 -15.71
CA SER A 66 -4.15 22.74 -16.50
C SER A 66 -5.58 22.57 -17.01
N GLY A 67 -6.59 23.02 -16.25
CA GLY A 67 -7.96 22.51 -16.36
C GLY A 67 -8.24 21.43 -15.31
N TRP A 68 -9.52 21.19 -15.03
CA TRP A 68 -9.95 20.12 -14.12
C TRP A 68 -10.09 18.78 -14.84
N TYR A 69 -9.38 17.76 -14.36
CA TYR A 69 -9.58 16.36 -14.73
C TYR A 69 -10.55 15.66 -13.78
N SER A 70 -11.51 14.90 -14.30
CA SER A 70 -12.48 14.09 -13.53
C SER A 70 -12.52 12.65 -14.06
N SER A 71 -12.46 11.65 -13.18
CA SER A 71 -12.60 10.24 -13.57
C SER A 71 -14.06 9.81 -13.78
N ASP A 72 -14.96 10.35 -12.95
CA ASP A 72 -16.34 9.84 -12.81
C ASP A 72 -17.40 10.81 -13.36
N GLY A 73 -16.99 11.82 -14.14
CA GLY A 73 -17.85 12.95 -14.51
C GLY A 73 -17.31 13.80 -15.69
N PRO A 74 -17.97 14.92 -16.01
CA PRO A 74 -17.53 15.81 -17.08
C PRO A 74 -16.16 16.41 -16.73
N SER A 75 -15.19 16.10 -17.59
CA SER A 75 -13.81 16.52 -17.46
C SER A 75 -13.54 17.67 -18.43
N GLU A 76 -12.83 18.72 -17.99
CA GLU A 76 -12.42 19.83 -18.87
C GLU A 76 -11.27 19.40 -19.78
N ILE A 77 -10.42 18.52 -19.26
CA ILE A 77 -9.26 17.96 -19.92
C ILE A 77 -9.23 16.44 -19.75
N SER A 78 -8.53 15.75 -20.63
CA SER A 78 -8.18 14.35 -20.47
C SER A 78 -7.05 14.14 -19.45
N GLN A 79 -6.89 12.90 -18.98
CA GLN A 79 -5.76 12.53 -18.14
C GLN A 79 -4.43 12.78 -18.85
N ASP A 80 -4.35 12.45 -20.14
CA ASP A 80 -3.14 12.65 -20.95
C ASP A 80 -2.79 14.12 -21.12
N GLU A 81 -3.79 15.01 -21.25
CA GLU A 81 -3.58 16.46 -21.27
C GLU A 81 -3.07 16.98 -19.92
N LEU A 82 -3.60 16.49 -18.80
CA LEU A 82 -3.11 16.86 -17.46
C LEU A 82 -1.64 16.43 -17.28
N LEU A 83 -1.31 15.21 -17.68
CA LEU A 83 0.06 14.69 -17.64
C LEU A 83 0.99 15.46 -18.59
N SER A 84 0.52 15.79 -19.78
CA SER A 84 1.27 16.58 -20.76
C SER A 84 1.53 18.00 -20.29
N PHE A 85 0.54 18.65 -19.65
CA PHE A 85 0.68 19.97 -19.06
C PHE A 85 1.85 19.99 -18.07
N VAL A 86 1.88 19.01 -17.16
CA VAL A 86 2.89 18.90 -16.11
C VAL A 86 4.27 18.61 -16.71
N ALA A 87 4.34 17.76 -17.74
CA ALA A 87 5.58 17.46 -18.44
C ALA A 87 6.14 18.67 -19.21
N GLN A 88 5.28 19.60 -19.61
CA GLN A 88 5.66 20.79 -20.39
C GLN A 88 5.96 22.02 -19.51
N LEU A 89 5.67 21.98 -18.21
CA LEU A 89 5.97 23.09 -17.28
C LEU A 89 7.46 23.44 -17.33
N GLN A 90 7.76 24.65 -17.82
CA GLN A 90 9.11 25.19 -17.85
C GLN A 90 9.37 26.05 -16.61
N PRO A 91 10.50 25.84 -15.91
CA PRO A 91 10.95 26.74 -14.86
C PRO A 91 11.48 28.04 -15.47
N ILE A 92 10.83 29.17 -15.20
CA ILE A 92 11.14 30.49 -15.80
C ILE A 92 10.95 31.58 -14.74
N GLY A 93 11.82 32.60 -14.73
CA GLY A 93 11.78 33.72 -13.79
C GLY A 93 12.45 33.39 -12.45
N GLY A 94 12.34 34.32 -11.50
CA GLY A 94 12.92 34.24 -10.16
C GLY A 94 14.25 35.01 -10.04
N ASP A 95 14.31 36.23 -10.57
CA ASP A 95 15.45 37.15 -10.40
C ASP A 95 15.57 37.65 -8.95
N ASP A 96 14.45 37.71 -8.20
CA ASP A 96 14.44 37.94 -6.76
C ASP A 96 14.15 36.63 -5.99
N TRP A 97 14.14 36.69 -4.65
CA TRP A 97 13.91 35.50 -3.82
C TRP A 97 12.44 35.28 -3.47
N ARG A 98 11.52 36.20 -3.80
CA ARG A 98 10.13 36.12 -3.34
C ARG A 98 9.23 35.93 -4.54
N GLU A 99 8.13 35.23 -4.35
CA GLU A 99 7.38 34.74 -5.51
C GLU A 99 5.91 35.17 -5.46
N ALA A 100 5.24 35.16 -6.62
CA ALA A 100 3.86 35.59 -6.78
C ALA A 100 2.81 34.57 -6.29
N THR A 101 3.03 34.04 -5.08
CA THR A 101 2.13 33.04 -4.48
C THR A 101 0.71 33.60 -4.29
N ARG A 102 0.52 34.91 -4.07
CA ARG A 102 -0.84 35.49 -3.92
C ARG A 102 -1.59 35.41 -5.24
N SER A 103 -0.94 35.74 -6.35
CA SER A 103 -1.50 35.59 -7.69
C SER A 103 -1.84 34.13 -8.01
N GLY A 104 -0.96 33.18 -7.64
CA GLY A 104 -1.24 31.75 -7.75
C GLY A 104 -2.49 31.32 -6.97
N LEU A 105 -2.62 31.76 -5.72
CA LEU A 105 -3.78 31.44 -4.87
C LEU A 105 -5.07 32.17 -5.31
N ALA A 106 -4.98 33.37 -5.87
CA ALA A 106 -6.12 34.08 -6.44
C ALA A 106 -6.69 33.33 -7.64
N HIS A 107 -5.82 32.86 -8.54
CA HIS A 107 -6.23 32.02 -9.67
C HIS A 107 -6.76 30.67 -9.19
N ALA A 108 -6.14 30.05 -8.18
CA ALA A 108 -6.67 28.84 -7.55
C ALA A 108 -8.12 29.04 -7.08
N TYR A 109 -8.41 30.14 -6.36
CA TYR A 109 -9.76 30.47 -5.91
C TYR A 109 -10.73 30.73 -7.06
N GLN A 110 -10.28 31.31 -8.18
CA GLN A 110 -11.11 31.51 -9.37
C GLN A 110 -11.61 30.16 -9.92
N VAL A 111 -10.75 29.14 -10.01
CA VAL A 111 -11.10 27.84 -10.61
C VAL A 111 -11.79 26.88 -9.64
N MET A 112 -11.76 27.16 -8.34
CA MET A 112 -12.51 26.42 -7.32
C MET A 112 -14.03 26.60 -7.47
N ARG A 113 -14.80 25.65 -6.93
CA ARG A 113 -16.28 25.69 -6.92
C ARG A 113 -16.82 25.72 -5.48
N PRO A 114 -17.99 26.33 -5.23
CA PRO A 114 -18.53 26.51 -3.88
C PRO A 114 -19.21 25.26 -3.29
N ASP A 115 -19.59 24.30 -4.13
CA ASP A 115 -20.26 23.04 -3.78
C ASP A 115 -19.31 21.93 -3.31
N ALA A 116 -18.00 22.15 -3.38
CA ALA A 116 -16.98 21.21 -2.95
C ALA A 116 -15.90 21.91 -2.10
N ARG A 117 -15.22 21.13 -1.26
CA ARG A 117 -14.07 21.61 -0.49
C ARG A 117 -12.78 21.23 -1.20
N THR A 118 -11.94 22.21 -1.51
CA THR A 118 -10.69 21.93 -2.25
C THR A 118 -9.54 21.62 -1.31
N ILE A 119 -8.84 20.52 -1.54
CA ILE A 119 -7.54 20.24 -0.91
C ILE A 119 -6.47 20.87 -1.80
N ILE A 120 -5.82 21.91 -1.30
CA ILE A 120 -4.72 22.59 -1.98
C ILE A 120 -3.41 22.02 -1.43
N VAL A 121 -2.55 21.52 -2.32
CA VAL A 121 -1.17 21.14 -1.98
C VAL A 121 -0.24 22.15 -2.65
N ILE A 122 0.43 22.96 -1.84
CA ILE A 122 1.38 23.99 -2.30
C ILE A 122 2.80 23.43 -2.30
N PHE A 123 3.50 23.63 -3.40
CA PHE A 123 4.93 23.39 -3.53
C PHE A 123 5.67 24.69 -3.82
N ALA A 124 6.67 25.01 -3.01
CA ALA A 124 7.50 26.21 -3.17
C ALA A 124 8.85 26.06 -2.48
N ASP A 125 9.84 26.85 -2.87
CA ASP A 125 11.14 26.98 -2.23
C ASP A 125 11.46 28.43 -1.78
N ALA A 126 10.57 29.36 -2.11
CA ALA A 126 10.66 30.78 -1.82
C ALA A 126 9.42 31.31 -1.08
N PRO A 127 9.59 32.35 -0.22
CA PRO A 127 8.45 32.99 0.44
C PRO A 127 7.63 33.86 -0.52
N PRO A 128 6.34 34.11 -0.21
CA PRO A 128 5.55 35.08 -0.96
C PRO A 128 6.16 36.50 -0.90
N HIS A 129 5.83 37.34 -1.89
CA HIS A 129 6.12 38.78 -1.82
C HIS A 129 5.63 39.41 -0.51
N THR A 130 6.31 40.43 -0.01
CA THR A 130 5.76 41.29 1.06
C THR A 130 6.18 42.71 0.79
N GLU A 131 5.59 43.66 1.49
CA GLU A 131 5.93 45.09 1.39
C GLU A 131 7.41 45.39 1.68
N LEU A 132 8.17 44.46 2.30
CA LEU A 132 9.62 44.57 2.45
C LEU A 132 10.39 44.45 1.12
N ALA A 133 9.77 43.94 0.05
CA ALA A 133 10.33 43.85 -1.29
C ALA A 133 9.67 44.92 -2.17
N SER A 134 10.43 45.91 -2.65
CA SER A 134 9.83 47.18 -3.06
C SER A 134 9.33 47.26 -4.51
N HIS A 135 9.68 46.31 -5.40
CA HIS A 135 9.27 46.40 -6.81
C HIS A 135 8.22 45.35 -7.19
N GLU A 136 8.55 44.07 -7.08
CA GLU A 136 7.73 42.94 -7.53
C GLU A 136 6.44 42.82 -6.72
N TRP A 137 6.50 43.07 -5.41
CA TRP A 137 5.30 43.20 -4.56
C TRP A 137 4.36 44.30 -5.05
N ALA A 138 4.89 45.47 -5.44
CA ALA A 138 4.05 46.58 -5.90
C ALA A 138 3.36 46.24 -7.23
N VAL A 139 4.06 45.52 -8.11
CA VAL A 139 3.50 45.00 -9.37
C VAL A 139 2.41 43.97 -9.09
N GLU A 140 2.64 43.01 -8.21
CA GLU A 140 1.64 42.01 -7.81
C GLU A 140 0.39 42.68 -7.20
N GLN A 141 0.58 43.66 -6.31
CA GLN A 141 -0.55 44.41 -5.72
C GLN A 141 -1.34 45.19 -6.76
N GLN A 142 -0.68 45.79 -7.76
CA GLN A 142 -1.37 46.47 -8.85
C GLN A 142 -2.18 45.49 -9.72
N ALA A 143 -1.64 44.29 -9.96
CA ALA A 143 -2.34 43.24 -10.70
C ALA A 143 -3.57 42.74 -9.94
N LEU A 144 -3.44 42.47 -8.64
CA LEU A 144 -4.53 42.02 -7.76
C LEU A 144 -5.59 43.11 -7.51
N ALA A 145 -5.23 44.39 -7.63
CA ALA A 145 -6.16 45.50 -7.46
C ALA A 145 -7.10 45.72 -8.66
N GLN A 146 -6.81 45.13 -9.83
CA GLN A 146 -7.66 45.29 -11.01
C GLN A 146 -9.07 44.73 -10.77
N PRO A 147 -10.15 45.47 -11.11
CA PRO A 147 -11.53 45.04 -10.81
C PRO A 147 -11.91 43.66 -11.34
N ASP A 148 -11.38 43.27 -12.50
CA ASP A 148 -11.69 41.99 -13.15
C ASP A 148 -10.62 40.91 -12.90
N SER A 149 -9.59 41.21 -12.09
CA SER A 149 -8.51 40.24 -11.80
C SER A 149 -9.05 38.99 -11.12
N TYR A 150 -8.64 37.83 -11.65
CA TYR A 150 -8.99 36.51 -11.15
C TYR A 150 -10.50 36.30 -10.92
N GLY A 151 -11.32 36.71 -11.88
CA GLY A 151 -12.78 36.64 -11.78
C GLY A 151 -13.38 37.62 -10.76
N GLY A 152 -12.69 38.75 -10.53
CA GLY A 152 -13.08 39.79 -9.57
C GLY A 152 -12.66 39.51 -8.12
N ALA A 153 -11.98 38.39 -7.85
CA ALA A 153 -11.56 38.01 -6.52
C ALA A 153 -10.14 38.52 -6.14
N GLY A 154 -9.36 39.08 -7.07
CA GLY A 154 -7.94 39.41 -6.84
C GLY A 154 -7.69 40.27 -5.60
N LYS A 155 -8.55 41.25 -5.31
CA LYS A 155 -8.43 42.13 -4.13
C LYS A 155 -8.46 41.38 -2.80
N LEU A 156 -9.13 40.22 -2.74
CA LEU A 156 -9.19 39.38 -1.54
C LEU A 156 -7.84 38.74 -1.21
N PHE A 157 -6.94 38.66 -2.20
CA PHE A 157 -5.64 38.02 -2.10
C PHE A 157 -4.49 39.01 -1.89
N ALA A 158 -4.75 40.32 -1.84
CA ALA A 158 -3.73 41.36 -1.67
C ALA A 158 -3.10 41.41 -0.25
N ASP A 159 -3.72 40.79 0.74
CA ASP A 159 -3.25 40.69 2.13
C ASP A 159 -3.27 39.23 2.57
N TRP A 160 -2.18 38.73 3.16
CA TRP A 160 -2.03 37.30 3.46
C TRP A 160 -3.03 36.78 4.51
N THR A 161 -3.47 37.64 5.44
CA THR A 161 -4.51 37.25 6.40
C THR A 161 -5.87 37.16 5.72
N SER A 162 -6.12 38.02 4.74
CA SER A 162 -7.30 37.95 3.88
C SER A 162 -7.28 36.72 2.99
N VAL A 163 -6.12 36.33 2.43
CA VAL A 163 -5.94 35.06 1.69
C VAL A 163 -6.39 33.88 2.55
N ALA A 164 -5.84 33.76 3.76
CA ALA A 164 -6.18 32.67 4.66
C ALA A 164 -7.67 32.70 5.04
N ARG A 165 -8.23 33.86 5.36
CA ARG A 165 -9.65 34.00 5.71
C ARG A 165 -10.58 33.63 4.54
N THR A 166 -10.20 34.01 3.32
CA THR A 166 -10.97 33.75 2.10
C THR A 166 -11.01 32.26 1.80
N LEU A 167 -9.86 31.58 1.87
CA LEU A 167 -9.78 30.14 1.64
C LEU A 167 -10.44 29.31 2.75
N THR A 168 -10.60 29.85 3.96
CA THR A 168 -11.14 29.09 5.10
C THR A 168 -12.61 29.33 5.37
N ARG A 169 -13.03 30.60 5.31
CA ARG A 169 -14.38 31.05 5.68
C ARG A 169 -15.16 31.62 4.50
N GLY A 170 -14.53 31.77 3.34
CA GLY A 170 -15.17 32.25 2.13
C GLY A 170 -16.17 31.26 1.53
N GLU A 171 -16.69 31.64 0.36
CA GLU A 171 -17.66 30.85 -0.39
C GLU A 171 -17.04 29.56 -0.91
N LYS A 172 -15.82 29.65 -1.48
CA LYS A 172 -15.06 28.51 -1.98
C LYS A 172 -13.99 28.12 -0.97
N ARG A 173 -14.23 27.04 -0.24
CA ARG A 173 -13.41 26.64 0.93
C ARG A 173 -12.31 25.67 0.55
N ALA A 174 -11.17 25.80 1.22
CA ALA A 174 -10.02 24.93 1.05
C ALA A 174 -9.35 24.51 2.36
N HIS A 175 -8.68 23.36 2.33
CA HIS A 175 -7.60 23.02 3.27
C HIS A 175 -6.28 23.15 2.53
N VAL A 176 -5.29 23.80 3.13
CA VAL A 176 -4.00 24.04 2.50
C VAL A 176 -2.91 23.23 3.19
N PHE A 177 -2.35 22.28 2.46
CA PHE A 177 -1.10 21.63 2.81
C PHE A 177 0.05 22.29 2.06
N SER A 178 1.17 22.50 2.74
CA SER A 178 2.34 23.15 2.14
C SER A 178 3.55 22.23 2.28
N ILE A 179 4.25 21.98 1.18
CA ILE A 179 5.51 21.25 1.14
C ILE A 179 6.56 22.23 0.61
N ILE A 180 7.39 22.72 1.52
CA ILE A 180 8.28 23.85 1.29
C ILE A 180 9.74 23.41 1.37
N GLU A 181 10.49 23.59 0.30
CA GLU A 181 11.94 23.43 0.35
C GLU A 181 12.53 24.64 1.09
N ALA A 182 13.22 24.41 2.21
CA ALA A 182 13.73 25.50 3.03
C ALA A 182 15.12 25.21 3.58
N ASP A 183 16.05 26.14 3.37
CA ASP A 183 17.35 26.14 4.03
C ASP A 183 17.18 26.36 5.54
N ARG A 184 18.02 25.72 6.35
CA ARG A 184 17.99 25.89 7.81
C ARG A 184 18.21 27.34 8.25
N ASN A 185 19.00 28.10 7.52
CA ASN A 185 19.35 29.48 7.84
C ASN A 185 18.21 30.48 7.55
N TYR A 186 17.32 30.12 6.62
CA TYR A 186 16.20 30.96 6.17
C TYR A 186 14.84 30.31 6.48
N PHE A 187 14.82 29.28 7.32
CA PHE A 187 13.65 28.46 7.58
C PHE A 187 12.42 29.28 7.99
N CYS A 188 12.59 30.27 8.87
CA CYS A 188 11.46 31.08 9.34
C CYS A 188 10.97 32.04 8.27
N GLU A 189 11.89 32.64 7.53
CA GLU A 189 11.63 33.59 6.45
C GLU A 189 10.89 32.92 5.29
N THR A 190 11.25 31.69 4.91
CA THR A 190 10.58 30.92 3.86
C THR A 190 9.24 30.33 4.33
N THR A 191 9.20 29.66 5.50
CA THR A 191 8.07 28.77 5.84
C THR A 191 6.95 29.43 6.64
N SER A 192 7.18 30.59 7.27
CA SER A 192 6.21 31.20 8.21
C SER A 192 4.88 31.56 7.56
N MET A 193 4.89 32.17 6.36
CA MET A 193 3.65 32.53 5.66
C MET A 193 2.83 31.28 5.26
N PHE A 194 3.49 30.23 4.79
CA PHE A 194 2.84 28.94 4.51
C PHE A 194 2.34 28.26 5.78
N THR A 195 3.10 28.34 6.88
CA THR A 195 2.70 27.80 8.19
C THR A 195 1.43 28.49 8.69
N TYR A 196 1.33 29.81 8.55
CA TYR A 196 0.12 30.57 8.85
C TYR A 196 -1.07 30.08 8.03
N LEU A 197 -0.91 29.98 6.70
CA LEU A 197 -1.97 29.57 5.79
C LEU A 197 -2.45 28.13 6.06
N SER A 198 -1.52 27.19 6.24
CA SER A 198 -1.83 25.81 6.61
C SER A 198 -2.51 25.72 7.96
N THR A 199 -2.02 26.44 8.98
CA THR A 199 -2.61 26.40 10.33
C THR A 199 -4.05 26.93 10.31
N GLN A 200 -4.27 28.08 9.67
CA GLN A 200 -5.60 28.70 9.55
C GLN A 200 -6.59 27.82 8.79
N SER A 201 -6.13 27.12 7.76
CA SER A 201 -6.96 26.25 6.94
C SER A 201 -7.13 24.83 7.45
N GLY A 202 -6.56 24.51 8.61
CA GLY A 202 -6.61 23.17 9.18
C GLY A 202 -5.81 22.16 8.36
N GLY A 203 -4.76 22.59 7.68
CA GLY A 203 -3.75 21.75 7.03
C GLY A 203 -2.43 21.72 7.79
N VAL A 204 -1.35 21.32 7.12
CA VAL A 204 0.00 21.18 7.71
C VAL A 204 1.06 21.76 6.77
N CYS A 205 2.03 22.46 7.34
CA CYS A 205 3.23 22.91 6.63
C CYS A 205 4.41 21.98 6.92
N LEU A 206 4.94 21.37 5.87
CA LEU A 206 6.06 20.44 5.87
C LEU A 206 7.23 21.10 5.17
N SER A 207 8.39 21.09 5.81
CA SER A 207 9.65 21.57 5.27
C SER A 207 10.52 20.39 4.86
N ILE A 208 11.01 20.41 3.63
CA ILE A 208 11.97 19.43 3.11
C ILE A 208 13.36 20.06 2.98
N PRO A 209 14.45 19.27 3.14
CA PRO A 209 15.79 19.76 2.94
C PRO A 209 16.03 20.26 1.50
N PRO A 210 16.95 21.23 1.29
CA PRO A 210 17.36 21.64 -0.04
C PRO A 210 17.88 20.48 -0.88
N ASN A 211 17.60 20.48 -2.18
CA ASN A 211 17.98 19.40 -3.12
C ASN A 211 17.37 18.04 -2.80
N SER A 212 16.15 18.02 -2.26
CA SER A 212 15.43 16.77 -2.03
C SER A 212 15.20 16.01 -3.33
N THR A 213 15.35 14.68 -3.28
CA THR A 213 15.17 13.84 -4.47
C THR A 213 13.70 13.72 -4.85
N SER A 214 13.45 13.40 -6.12
CA SER A 214 12.09 13.17 -6.62
C SER A 214 11.34 12.13 -5.81
N GLU A 215 12.00 11.01 -5.52
CA GLU A 215 11.47 9.92 -4.72
C GLU A 215 11.01 10.39 -3.33
N THR A 216 11.75 11.31 -2.70
CA THR A 216 11.41 11.84 -1.37
C THR A 216 10.14 12.69 -1.41
N ILE A 217 10.04 13.58 -2.40
CA ILE A 217 8.89 14.46 -2.61
C ILE A 217 7.64 13.63 -2.96
N SER A 218 7.77 12.64 -3.85
CA SER A 218 6.66 11.73 -4.20
C SER A 218 6.16 11.00 -2.98
N LYS A 219 7.07 10.35 -2.24
CA LYS A 219 6.73 9.58 -1.04
C LYS A 219 6.04 10.44 0.00
N LEU A 220 6.57 11.64 0.28
CA LEU A 220 5.99 12.55 1.24
C LEU A 220 4.57 12.97 0.83
N THR A 221 4.37 13.33 -0.44
CA THR A 221 3.07 13.80 -0.93
C THR A 221 2.03 12.68 -0.93
N VAL A 222 2.39 11.48 -1.40
CA VAL A 222 1.49 10.33 -1.35
C VAL A 222 1.16 9.98 0.10
N CYS A 223 2.14 9.92 1.00
CA CYS A 223 1.89 9.62 2.41
C CYS A 223 1.04 10.69 3.10
N LEU A 224 1.21 11.96 2.76
CA LEU A 224 0.37 13.07 3.22
C LEU A 224 -1.08 12.84 2.80
N LEU A 225 -1.33 12.60 1.52
CA LEU A 225 -2.69 12.35 1.01
C LEU A 225 -3.30 11.10 1.62
N LEU A 226 -2.55 9.99 1.72
CA LEU A 226 -3.03 8.76 2.35
C LEU A 226 -3.33 8.94 3.84
N SER A 227 -2.52 9.72 4.56
CA SER A 227 -2.76 10.04 5.96
C SER A 227 -4.02 10.88 6.12
N TRP A 228 -4.21 11.89 5.27
CA TRP A 228 -5.41 12.71 5.23
C TRP A 228 -6.66 11.89 4.93
N MET A 229 -6.55 10.93 4.00
CA MET A 229 -7.60 9.98 3.64
C MET A 229 -7.91 8.95 4.73
N GLY A 230 -7.07 8.82 5.76
CA GLY A 230 -7.18 7.77 6.78
C GLY A 230 -6.82 6.37 6.28
N ALA A 231 -6.17 6.27 5.11
CA ALA A 231 -5.78 5.02 4.46
C ALA A 231 -4.32 4.61 4.74
N ALA A 232 -3.61 5.35 5.58
CA ALA A 232 -2.24 5.01 5.98
C ALA A 232 -2.20 3.66 6.71
N LYS A 233 -1.29 2.78 6.28
CA LYS A 233 -1.13 1.42 6.80
C LYS A 233 -0.66 1.49 8.26
N GLN A 234 -1.55 1.20 9.23
CA GLN A 234 -1.13 1.01 10.61
C GLN A 234 -0.25 -0.26 10.69
N GLY A 235 1.00 -0.12 11.14
CA GLY A 235 1.85 -1.26 11.48
C GLY A 235 2.82 -1.76 10.40
N ALA A 236 2.94 -1.11 9.22
CA ALA A 236 4.15 -1.30 8.43
C ALA A 236 5.28 -0.51 9.09
N LYS A 237 6.42 -1.15 9.38
CA LYS A 237 7.64 -0.45 9.79
C LYS A 237 8.10 0.40 8.59
N LEU A 238 7.52 1.59 8.42
CA LEU A 238 8.01 2.55 7.45
C LEU A 238 9.37 3.05 7.94
N ASP A 239 10.17 3.55 7.00
CA ASP A 239 11.53 3.97 7.29
C ASP A 239 11.54 5.00 8.43
N THR A 240 12.29 4.71 9.49
CA THR A 240 12.40 5.58 10.68
C THR A 240 13.20 6.84 10.42
N GLN A 241 13.84 6.94 9.25
CA GLN A 241 14.60 8.12 8.88
C GLN A 241 13.69 9.34 8.67
N PRO A 242 14.07 10.52 9.21
CA PRO A 242 13.30 11.73 9.03
C PRO A 242 13.40 12.22 7.58
N LEU A 243 12.26 12.29 6.88
CA LEU A 243 12.17 12.74 5.48
C LEU A 243 11.84 14.23 5.37
N ALA A 244 11.10 14.76 6.35
CA ALA A 244 10.66 16.13 6.38
C ALA A 244 10.68 16.67 7.82
N ALA A 245 10.40 17.95 7.98
CA ALA A 245 10.14 18.55 9.28
C ALA A 245 8.81 19.30 9.26
N GLN A 246 8.00 19.14 10.30
CA GLN A 246 6.83 19.98 10.48
C GLN A 246 7.27 21.39 10.90
N ALA A 247 6.75 22.40 10.21
CA ALA A 247 6.77 23.79 10.67
C ALA A 247 5.47 24.09 11.41
N ARG A 248 5.57 24.60 12.64
CA ARG A 248 4.41 25.02 13.45
C ARG A 248 4.77 26.13 14.42
N TYR A 249 3.77 26.90 14.82
CA TYR A 249 3.96 27.87 15.90
C TYR A 249 4.01 27.17 17.27
N ALA A 250 4.92 27.59 18.14
CA ALA A 250 4.99 27.18 19.54
C ALA A 250 3.73 27.63 20.29
N ASP A 251 3.28 28.86 20.00
CA ASP A 251 2.06 29.45 20.54
C ASP A 251 1.24 30.08 19.41
N ALA A 252 0.10 29.46 19.14
CA ALA A 252 -0.88 29.89 18.16
C ALA A 252 -2.13 30.55 18.80
N GLY A 253 -2.13 30.84 20.11
CA GLY A 253 -3.33 31.34 20.81
C GLY A 253 -3.86 32.67 20.29
N ASP A 254 -2.95 33.55 19.82
CA ASP A 254 -3.29 34.88 19.33
C ASP A 254 -3.33 34.98 17.79
N ILE A 255 -3.25 33.84 17.09
CA ILE A 255 -3.13 33.81 15.61
C ILE A 255 -4.36 34.41 14.90
N ASP A 256 -5.52 34.41 15.56
CA ASP A 256 -6.78 34.93 15.04
C ASP A 256 -7.04 36.41 15.40
N GLN A 257 -6.16 37.04 16.20
CA GLN A 257 -6.40 38.36 16.76
C GLN A 257 -6.07 39.52 15.81
N PHE A 258 -5.32 39.25 14.73
CA PHE A 258 -4.95 40.26 13.74
C PHE A 258 -5.73 40.10 12.43
N SER A 259 -6.04 41.23 11.81
CA SER A 259 -6.93 41.31 10.65
C SER A 259 -6.23 41.62 9.35
N SER A 260 -4.96 42.07 9.42
CA SER A 260 -4.08 42.37 8.28
C SER A 260 -2.64 41.93 8.57
N GLU A 261 -1.90 41.59 7.52
CA GLU A 261 -0.46 41.33 7.60
C GLU A 261 0.35 42.57 8.04
N LYS A 262 -0.26 43.76 7.99
CA LYS A 262 0.33 45.04 8.42
C LYS A 262 0.17 45.33 9.90
N ASP A 263 -0.61 44.53 10.62
CA ASP A 263 -0.85 44.72 12.04
C ASP A 263 0.44 44.46 12.85
N ALA A 264 0.66 45.25 13.91
CA ALA A 264 1.87 45.12 14.72
C ALA A 264 2.02 43.74 15.39
N SER A 265 0.91 43.05 15.66
CA SER A 265 0.90 41.69 16.22
C SER A 265 1.24 40.61 15.18
N ALA A 266 1.11 40.89 13.88
CA ALA A 266 1.39 39.94 12.81
C ALA A 266 2.88 39.55 12.76
N VAL A 267 3.78 40.41 13.25
CA VAL A 267 5.25 40.17 13.24
C VAL A 267 5.68 38.93 14.03
N ARG A 268 4.85 38.46 14.97
CA ARG A 268 5.09 37.21 15.73
C ARG A 268 4.85 35.96 14.89
N TYR A 269 4.12 36.08 13.78
CA TYR A 269 3.66 34.99 12.93
C TYR A 269 4.16 35.09 11.49
N LEU A 270 4.37 36.31 10.97
CA LEU A 270 4.70 36.59 9.57
C LEU A 270 6.02 37.40 9.44
N PRO A 271 6.80 37.20 8.35
CA PRO A 271 8.10 37.84 8.15
C PRO A 271 7.94 39.22 7.47
N VAL A 272 7.14 40.09 8.08
CA VAL A 272 6.71 41.40 7.52
C VAL A 272 7.50 42.61 8.07
N SER A 273 8.47 42.37 8.97
CA SER A 273 9.29 43.42 9.57
C SER A 273 10.78 43.11 9.46
N SER A 274 11.58 44.14 9.13
CA SER A 274 13.04 44.08 9.09
C SER A 274 13.69 44.31 10.46
N ARG A 275 12.93 44.70 11.49
CA ARG A 275 13.46 44.95 12.84
C ARG A 275 13.97 43.65 13.45
N LYS A 276 15.17 43.69 14.05
CA LYS A 276 15.81 42.50 14.64
C LYS A 276 14.93 41.85 15.72
N ALA A 277 14.35 42.64 16.63
CA ALA A 277 13.50 42.13 17.70
C ALA A 277 12.28 41.36 17.17
N ASP A 278 11.67 41.84 16.09
CA ASP A 278 10.51 41.18 15.46
C ASP A 278 10.92 39.84 14.82
N ARG A 279 12.05 39.80 14.11
CA ARG A 279 12.59 38.55 13.54
C ARG A 279 12.94 37.53 14.62
N ASP A 280 13.54 37.98 15.72
CA ASP A 280 13.88 37.12 16.85
C ASP A 280 12.60 36.58 17.54
N ALA A 281 11.54 37.40 17.63
CA ALA A 281 10.24 36.97 18.14
C ALA A 281 9.56 35.92 17.24
N LEU A 282 9.58 36.11 15.92
CA LEU A 282 9.09 35.12 14.96
C LEU A 282 9.86 33.79 15.09
N ARG A 283 11.19 33.85 15.13
CA ARG A 283 12.05 32.66 15.28
C ARG A 283 11.79 31.92 16.59
N ALA A 284 11.59 32.66 17.68
CA ALA A 284 11.25 32.08 18.98
C ALA A 284 9.88 31.40 18.98
N ASN A 285 8.93 31.89 18.17
CA ASN A 285 7.60 31.30 18.04
C ASN A 285 7.52 30.19 16.99
N MET A 286 8.53 29.99 16.14
CA MET A 286 8.55 28.93 15.13
C MET A 286 9.25 27.67 15.67
N THR A 287 8.62 26.51 15.50
CA THR A 287 9.20 25.22 15.87
C THR A 287 9.31 24.31 14.66
N ARG A 288 10.40 23.55 14.63
CA ARG A 288 10.74 22.60 13.56
C ARG A 288 10.88 21.20 14.17
N SER A 289 9.91 20.32 13.89
CA SER A 289 9.90 18.94 14.41
C SER A 289 10.18 17.96 13.29
N LEU A 290 11.24 17.17 13.40
CA LEU A 290 11.57 16.14 12.40
C LEU A 290 10.46 15.08 12.34
N LEU A 291 10.06 14.71 11.13
CA LEU A 291 9.02 13.72 10.87
C LEU A 291 9.57 12.56 10.04
N SER A 292 9.32 11.35 10.52
CA SER A 292 9.31 10.13 9.71
C SER A 292 7.91 9.90 9.11
N LEU A 293 7.81 8.95 8.18
CA LEU A 293 6.53 8.58 7.58
C LEU A 293 5.51 8.07 8.61
N ASP A 294 5.95 7.35 9.63
CA ASP A 294 5.08 6.87 10.72
C ASP A 294 4.49 8.04 11.53
N THR A 295 5.33 9.03 11.85
CA THR A 295 4.88 10.20 12.62
C THR A 295 3.98 11.15 11.83
N LEU A 296 4.07 11.13 10.49
CA LEU A 296 3.26 11.98 9.61
C LEU A 296 1.76 11.71 9.80
N ALA A 297 1.37 10.44 9.95
CA ALA A 297 -0.02 10.04 10.13
C ALA A 297 -0.68 10.57 11.42
N HIS A 298 0.13 10.98 12.40
CA HIS A 298 -0.33 11.59 13.66
C HIS A 298 -0.48 13.11 13.57
N VAL A 299 0.20 13.74 12.62
CA VAL A 299 0.22 15.20 12.45
C VAL A 299 -0.80 15.64 11.41
N VAL A 300 -1.02 14.82 10.38
CA VAL A 300 -1.95 15.13 9.30
C VAL A 300 -3.39 14.95 9.78
N PRO A 301 -4.26 15.97 9.63
CA PRO A 301 -5.67 15.86 9.97
C PRO A 301 -6.35 14.83 9.07
N ARG A 302 -7.25 14.04 9.63
CA ARG A 302 -8.03 13.06 8.87
C ARG A 302 -9.30 13.70 8.33
N ARG A 303 -9.72 13.29 7.14
CA ARG A 303 -11.06 13.59 6.63
C ARG A 303 -12.12 13.05 7.60
N GLU A 304 -13.20 13.79 7.79
CA GLU A 304 -14.28 13.45 8.71
C GLU A 304 -14.95 12.10 8.37
N HIS A 305 -15.02 11.76 7.08
CA HIS A 305 -15.61 10.52 6.58
C HIS A 305 -14.50 9.62 6.04
N ALA A 306 -14.30 8.47 6.68
CA ALA A 306 -13.36 7.46 6.23
C ALA A 306 -13.77 6.95 4.84
N ILE A 307 -12.79 6.82 3.95
CA ILE A 307 -13.01 6.22 2.63
C ILE A 307 -13.43 4.76 2.83
N MET A 308 -14.38 4.28 2.01
CA MET A 308 -14.71 2.86 1.97
C MET A 308 -13.46 2.02 1.72
N ASP A 309 -13.35 0.90 2.44
CA ASP A 309 -12.31 -0.10 2.22
C ASP A 309 -12.26 -0.49 0.73
N PHE A 310 -11.11 -0.22 0.10
CA PHE A 310 -10.88 -0.41 -1.33
C PHE A 310 -11.12 -1.86 -1.76
N ALA A 311 -10.78 -2.83 -0.89
CA ALA A 311 -11.00 -4.24 -1.17
C ALA A 311 -12.50 -4.59 -1.16
N ARG A 312 -13.30 -3.90 -0.33
CA ARG A 312 -14.76 -4.07 -0.33
C ARG A 312 -15.40 -3.45 -1.56
N ARG A 313 -14.95 -2.25 -1.97
CA ARG A 313 -15.46 -1.59 -3.19
C ARG A 313 -15.16 -2.42 -4.43
N TYR A 314 -13.94 -2.95 -4.54
CA TYR A 314 -13.52 -3.84 -5.64
C TYR A 314 -14.46 -5.04 -5.82
N LYS A 315 -14.92 -5.64 -4.71
CA LYS A 315 -15.85 -6.78 -4.75
C LYS A 315 -17.30 -6.39 -5.05
N ALA A 316 -17.69 -5.15 -4.78
CA ALA A 316 -19.08 -4.69 -4.87
C ALA A 316 -19.44 -4.06 -6.22
N ASP A 317 -18.46 -3.48 -6.93
CA ASP A 317 -18.66 -2.69 -8.14
C ASP A 317 -17.83 -3.26 -9.31
N PRO A 318 -18.47 -3.92 -10.29
CA PRO A 318 -17.79 -4.45 -11.48
C PRO A 318 -17.12 -3.39 -12.36
N GLY A 319 -17.65 -2.16 -12.40
CA GLY A 319 -17.06 -1.06 -13.17
C GLY A 319 -15.75 -0.59 -12.53
N TYR A 320 -15.76 -0.43 -11.21
CA TYR A 320 -14.55 -0.15 -10.43
C TYR A 320 -13.55 -1.32 -10.50
N GLN A 321 -14.00 -2.56 -10.53
CA GLN A 321 -13.15 -3.74 -10.69
C GLN A 321 -12.34 -3.69 -12.00
N ALA A 322 -12.99 -3.36 -13.13
CA ALA A 322 -12.34 -3.21 -14.42
C ALA A 322 -11.34 -2.04 -14.44
N PHE A 323 -11.74 -0.90 -13.87
CA PHE A 323 -10.89 0.29 -13.75
C PHE A 323 -9.61 0.01 -12.93
N VAL A 324 -9.73 -0.69 -11.80
CA VAL A 324 -8.58 -1.07 -10.97
C VAL A 324 -7.58 -1.94 -11.74
N ILE A 325 -8.09 -2.87 -12.56
CA ILE A 325 -7.25 -3.78 -13.37
C ILE A 325 -6.48 -3.01 -14.44
N GLU A 326 -7.14 -2.07 -15.13
CA GLU A 326 -6.52 -1.20 -16.13
C GLU A 326 -5.42 -0.34 -15.51
N GLN A 327 -5.74 0.38 -14.42
CA GLN A 327 -4.76 1.23 -13.74
C GLN A 327 -3.57 0.44 -13.18
N LEU A 328 -3.80 -0.75 -12.60
CA LEU A 328 -2.70 -1.60 -12.14
C LEU A 328 -1.86 -2.11 -13.32
N ALA A 329 -2.46 -2.44 -14.46
CA ALA A 329 -1.70 -2.85 -15.65
C ALA A 329 -0.79 -1.72 -16.14
N ASP A 330 -1.29 -0.49 -16.17
CA ASP A 330 -0.52 0.69 -16.59
C ASP A 330 0.58 1.04 -15.60
N ILE A 331 0.31 0.93 -14.29
CA ILE A 331 1.34 1.11 -13.25
C ILE A 331 2.44 0.07 -13.43
N ILE A 332 2.12 -1.22 -13.62
CA ILE A 332 3.11 -2.28 -13.82
C ILE A 332 3.99 -2.02 -15.03
N GLN A 333 3.41 -1.52 -16.12
CA GLN A 333 4.15 -1.23 -17.35
C GLN A 333 5.03 0.02 -17.22
N SER A 334 4.61 1.03 -16.46
CA SER A 334 5.33 2.30 -16.31
C SER A 334 6.37 2.27 -15.19
N ASP A 335 5.99 1.85 -13.98
CA ASP A 335 6.88 1.68 -12.83
C ASP A 335 6.34 0.62 -11.86
N VAL A 336 6.87 -0.60 -11.97
CA VAL A 336 6.52 -1.71 -11.08
C VAL A 336 6.87 -1.43 -9.61
N ALA A 337 7.83 -0.54 -9.33
CA ALA A 337 8.22 -0.17 -7.97
C ALA A 337 7.12 0.61 -7.24
N ALA A 338 6.28 1.35 -7.98
CA ALA A 338 5.19 2.14 -7.41
C ALA A 338 4.18 1.28 -6.64
N ILE A 339 3.96 0.02 -7.06
CA ILE A 339 3.09 -0.94 -6.35
C ILE A 339 3.60 -1.22 -4.94
N ALA A 340 4.91 -1.34 -4.78
CA ALA A 340 5.52 -1.61 -3.48
C ALA A 340 5.55 -0.38 -2.57
N LEU A 341 5.76 0.79 -3.17
CA LEU A 341 5.86 2.06 -2.45
C LEU A 341 4.51 2.60 -1.97
N ASN A 342 3.42 2.27 -2.67
CA ASN A 342 2.11 2.80 -2.38
C ASN A 342 1.19 1.77 -1.69
N PRO A 343 0.81 1.98 -0.42
CA PRO A 343 -0.08 1.08 0.31
C PRO A 343 -1.42 0.78 -0.37
N VAL A 344 -1.98 1.75 -1.10
CA VAL A 344 -3.25 1.57 -1.82
C VAL A 344 -3.05 0.62 -2.98
N PHE A 345 -2.03 0.84 -3.80
CA PHE A 345 -1.71 -0.05 -4.93
C PHE A 345 -1.40 -1.45 -4.43
N GLY A 346 -0.63 -1.57 -3.35
CA GLY A 346 -0.36 -2.86 -2.70
C GLY A 346 -1.61 -3.58 -2.21
N THR A 347 -2.56 -2.85 -1.63
CA THR A 347 -3.83 -3.44 -1.13
C THR A 347 -4.73 -3.89 -2.27
N LEU A 348 -4.88 -3.06 -3.31
CA LEU A 348 -5.62 -3.41 -4.51
C LEU A 348 -4.97 -4.58 -5.25
N TRP A 349 -3.63 -4.58 -5.38
CA TRP A 349 -2.87 -5.69 -5.94
C TRP A 349 -3.16 -7.01 -5.22
N ARG A 350 -3.07 -7.04 -3.88
CA ARG A 350 -3.43 -8.23 -3.09
C ARG A 350 -4.89 -8.65 -3.31
N THR A 351 -5.80 -7.69 -3.41
CA THR A 351 -7.22 -7.96 -3.65
C THR A 351 -7.44 -8.62 -5.01
N VAL A 352 -6.83 -8.09 -6.07
CA VAL A 352 -6.86 -8.67 -7.42
C VAL A 352 -6.20 -10.05 -7.45
N CYS A 353 -5.05 -10.21 -6.80
CA CYS A 353 -4.36 -11.50 -6.69
C CYS A 353 -5.19 -12.57 -5.98
N ASN A 354 -6.07 -12.17 -5.05
CA ASN A 354 -7.00 -13.06 -4.35
C ASN A 354 -8.28 -13.36 -5.12
N ASP A 355 -8.63 -12.56 -6.14
CA ASP A 355 -9.83 -12.74 -6.95
C ASP A 355 -9.60 -13.73 -8.09
N ARG A 356 -9.76 -15.02 -7.77
CA ARG A 356 -9.56 -16.13 -8.72
C ARG A 356 -10.59 -16.20 -9.85
N LEU A 357 -11.72 -15.49 -9.70
CA LEU A 357 -12.78 -15.51 -10.72
C LEU A 357 -12.51 -14.51 -11.85
N GLN A 358 -11.53 -13.61 -11.67
CA GLN A 358 -11.20 -12.56 -12.63
C GLN A 358 -10.24 -13.07 -13.73
N PRO A 359 -10.66 -13.18 -15.01
CA PRO A 359 -9.80 -13.69 -16.07
C PRO A 359 -8.56 -12.83 -16.36
N ALA A 360 -8.59 -11.55 -16.02
CA ALA A 360 -7.46 -10.64 -16.19
C ALA A 360 -6.34 -10.83 -15.16
N ARG A 361 -6.61 -11.54 -14.05
CA ARG A 361 -5.66 -11.78 -12.95
C ARG A 361 -4.35 -12.38 -13.43
N ASP A 362 -4.41 -13.48 -14.17
CA ASP A 362 -3.20 -14.22 -14.55
C ASP A 362 -2.33 -13.43 -15.53
N LYS A 363 -2.96 -12.61 -16.38
CA LYS A 363 -2.26 -11.68 -17.26
C LYS A 363 -1.52 -10.60 -16.46
N LEU A 364 -2.17 -10.03 -15.44
CA LEU A 364 -1.55 -9.05 -14.54
C LEU A 364 -0.37 -9.64 -13.76
N ILE A 365 -0.54 -10.83 -13.18
CA ILE A 365 0.54 -11.53 -12.45
C ILE A 365 1.72 -11.81 -13.37
N ALA A 366 1.48 -12.33 -14.58
CA ALA A 366 2.55 -12.60 -15.54
C ALA A 366 3.27 -11.32 -15.99
N SER A 367 2.54 -10.21 -16.17
CA SER A 367 3.11 -8.90 -16.51
C SER A 367 3.97 -8.35 -15.37
N PHE A 368 3.51 -8.46 -14.13
CA PHE A 368 4.25 -8.05 -12.93
C PHE A 368 5.56 -8.83 -12.80
N SER A 369 5.53 -10.17 -12.89
CA SER A 369 6.74 -11.00 -12.80
C SER A 369 7.74 -10.64 -13.91
N ARG A 370 7.27 -10.43 -15.13
CA ARG A 370 8.13 -10.03 -16.26
C ARG A 370 8.82 -8.70 -16.02
N GLN A 371 8.09 -7.70 -15.54
CA GLN A 371 8.66 -6.38 -15.26
C GLN A 371 9.60 -6.39 -14.05
N LEU A 372 9.27 -7.17 -13.02
CA LEU A 372 10.16 -7.39 -11.88
C LEU A 372 11.49 -8.02 -12.30
N ASP A 373 11.47 -8.93 -13.27
CA ASP A 373 12.67 -9.54 -13.81
C ASP A 373 13.52 -8.58 -14.64
N ALA A 374 12.87 -7.65 -15.35
CA ALA A 374 13.49 -6.62 -16.18
C ALA A 374 14.14 -5.47 -15.38
N VAL A 375 13.89 -5.35 -14.07
CA VAL A 375 14.54 -4.32 -13.22
C VAL A 375 16.05 -4.57 -13.15
N GLU A 376 16.84 -3.64 -13.71
CA GLU A 376 18.31 -3.70 -13.71
C GLU A 376 18.93 -3.39 -12.35
N ASP A 377 18.30 -2.52 -11.55
CA ASP A 377 18.78 -2.12 -10.23
C ASP A 377 18.55 -3.23 -9.21
N ARG A 378 19.64 -3.87 -8.78
CA ARG A 378 19.64 -4.98 -7.83
C ARG A 378 19.06 -4.58 -6.46
N ALA A 379 19.34 -3.37 -5.96
CA ALA A 379 18.83 -2.93 -4.67
C ALA A 379 17.31 -2.69 -4.72
N LYS A 380 16.80 -2.13 -5.83
CA LYS A 380 15.36 -1.99 -6.05
C LYS A 380 14.68 -3.35 -6.21
N LYS A 381 15.29 -4.26 -6.97
CA LYS A 381 14.78 -5.63 -7.18
C LYS A 381 14.69 -6.42 -5.87
N ASP A 382 15.70 -6.33 -5.02
CA ASP A 382 15.71 -7.01 -3.71
C ASP A 382 14.63 -6.44 -2.77
N ARG A 383 14.43 -5.10 -2.76
CA ARG A 383 13.33 -4.48 -2.00
C ARG A 383 11.96 -4.91 -2.49
N LEU A 384 11.76 -4.97 -3.81
CA LEU A 384 10.51 -5.42 -4.41
C LEU A 384 10.21 -6.88 -4.08
N LYS A 385 11.21 -7.76 -4.12
CA LYS A 385 11.07 -9.17 -3.70
C LYS A 385 10.71 -9.29 -2.22
N LYS A 386 11.41 -8.55 -1.36
CA LYS A 386 11.10 -8.51 0.08
C LYS A 386 9.68 -7.99 0.34
N TRP A 387 9.26 -6.95 -0.35
CA TRP A 387 7.90 -6.42 -0.24
C TRP A 387 6.84 -7.41 -0.73
N LEU A 388 7.15 -8.16 -1.80
CA LEU A 388 6.28 -9.21 -2.30
C LEU A 388 6.10 -10.31 -1.24
N GLU A 389 7.19 -10.74 -0.62
CA GLU A 389 7.16 -11.69 0.50
C GLU A 389 6.36 -11.15 1.69
N GLU A 390 6.59 -9.91 2.12
CA GLU A 390 5.84 -9.22 3.19
C GLU A 390 4.36 -9.03 2.82
N SER A 391 4.04 -8.88 1.54
CA SER A 391 2.66 -8.74 1.06
C SER A 391 1.87 -10.05 1.11
N TYR A 392 2.55 -11.18 1.26
CA TYR A 392 1.96 -12.48 1.57
C TYR A 392 2.15 -12.88 3.05
N ASP A 393 2.55 -11.95 3.92
CA ASP A 393 2.60 -12.17 5.37
C ASP A 393 1.22 -11.93 6.00
N TRP A 394 0.55 -13.02 6.35
CA TRP A 394 -0.75 -13.04 7.00
C TRP A 394 -0.67 -13.20 8.52
N ALA A 395 0.48 -12.93 9.16
CA ALA A 395 0.69 -13.28 10.57
C ALA A 395 -0.36 -12.66 11.49
N GLY A 396 -0.73 -11.40 11.26
CA GLY A 396 -1.78 -10.72 12.02
C GLY A 396 -3.16 -11.39 11.88
N GLU A 397 -3.61 -11.68 10.65
CA GLU A 397 -4.90 -12.32 10.40
C GLU A 397 -4.93 -13.78 10.93
N ILE A 398 -3.79 -14.47 10.86
CA ILE A 398 -3.64 -15.81 11.42
C ILE A 398 -3.74 -15.75 12.94
N LEU A 399 -3.06 -14.81 13.60
CA LEU A 399 -3.15 -14.61 15.04
C LEU A 399 -4.57 -14.21 15.48
N GLU A 400 -5.27 -13.35 14.74
CA GLU A 400 -6.69 -13.06 15.00
C GLU A 400 -7.57 -14.30 14.86
N THR A 401 -7.31 -15.11 13.82
CA THR A 401 -8.02 -16.38 13.61
C THR A 401 -7.78 -17.34 14.78
N ILE A 402 -6.55 -17.47 15.25
CA ILE A 402 -6.20 -18.31 16.41
C ILE A 402 -6.86 -17.75 17.69
N ASN A 403 -6.81 -16.43 17.88
CA ASN A 403 -7.39 -15.78 19.06
C ASN A 403 -8.92 -15.82 19.09
N SER A 404 -9.57 -15.96 17.93
CA SER A 404 -11.02 -16.16 17.85
C SER A 404 -11.49 -17.51 18.42
N VAL A 405 -10.57 -18.48 18.59
CA VAL A 405 -10.88 -19.77 19.23
C VAL A 405 -10.94 -19.57 20.75
N PRO A 406 -12.05 -19.96 21.41
CA PRO A 406 -12.18 -19.91 22.87
C PRO A 406 -11.03 -20.64 23.57
N GLU A 407 -10.58 -20.16 24.73
CA GLU A 407 -9.43 -20.74 25.44
C GLU A 407 -9.62 -22.24 25.75
N GLU A 408 -10.85 -22.66 25.99
CA GLU A 408 -11.26 -24.05 26.25
C GLU A 408 -11.05 -24.99 25.03
N GLU A 409 -11.05 -24.43 23.81
CA GLU A 409 -10.89 -25.18 22.55
C GLU A 409 -9.53 -24.96 21.88
N ARG A 410 -8.60 -24.25 22.54
CA ARG A 410 -7.25 -24.03 22.01
C ARG A 410 -6.40 -25.30 22.00
N TYR A 411 -6.80 -26.32 22.76
CA TYR A 411 -6.19 -27.65 22.78
C TYR A 411 -7.19 -28.70 22.26
N PRO A 412 -6.73 -29.73 21.53
CA PRO A 412 -5.35 -30.02 21.19
C PRO A 412 -4.75 -29.04 20.17
N CYS A 413 -3.44 -28.78 20.27
CA CYS A 413 -2.72 -27.88 19.38
C CYS A 413 -1.43 -28.49 18.83
N VAL A 414 -0.93 -27.88 17.76
CA VAL A 414 0.28 -28.31 17.05
C VAL A 414 1.22 -27.13 16.90
N PHE A 415 2.51 -27.35 17.16
CA PHE A 415 3.57 -26.35 16.95
C PHE A 415 4.87 -27.00 16.50
N LEU A 416 5.79 -26.21 15.95
CA LEU A 416 7.15 -26.64 15.65
C LEU A 416 8.07 -26.19 16.78
N ASP A 417 8.70 -27.14 17.48
CA ASP A 417 9.60 -26.81 18.58
C ASP A 417 10.93 -26.26 18.03
N PRO A 418 11.31 -25.00 18.38
CA PRO A 418 12.52 -24.36 17.87
C PRO A 418 13.82 -25.05 18.33
N THR A 419 13.76 -25.91 19.35
CA THR A 419 14.92 -26.67 19.83
C THR A 419 15.20 -27.92 19.00
N VAL A 420 14.27 -28.32 18.12
CA VAL A 420 14.42 -29.50 17.25
C VAL A 420 15.51 -29.23 16.21
N ARG A 421 16.62 -29.95 16.32
CA ARG A 421 17.68 -29.93 15.31
C ARG A 421 17.40 -30.97 14.23
N PHE A 422 17.36 -30.54 12.98
CA PHE A 422 17.31 -31.44 11.85
C PHE A 422 18.71 -32.03 11.61
N PRO A 423 18.88 -33.37 11.62
CA PRO A 423 20.16 -33.98 11.34
C PRO A 423 20.61 -33.62 9.91
N ARG A 424 21.87 -33.20 9.75
CA ARG A 424 22.49 -33.18 8.42
C ARG A 424 22.56 -34.62 7.94
N ALA A 425 21.93 -34.92 6.80
CA ALA A 425 22.02 -36.26 6.22
C ALA A 425 23.49 -36.60 5.94
N GLU A 426 24.05 -37.53 6.71
CA GLU A 426 25.32 -38.17 6.39
C GLU A 426 25.06 -39.23 5.33
N GLY A 427 25.63 -39.05 4.13
CA GLY A 427 25.85 -40.13 3.16
C GLY A 427 24.63 -40.67 2.41
N GLY A 428 23.88 -39.83 1.68
CA GLY A 428 22.98 -40.30 0.62
C GLY A 428 23.66 -40.21 -0.75
N GLU A 429 23.98 -41.34 -1.36
CA GLU A 429 24.41 -41.46 -2.75
C GLU A 429 23.28 -41.03 -3.70
N ASP A 430 23.12 -39.73 -3.93
CA ASP A 430 22.32 -39.22 -5.04
C ASP A 430 23.21 -38.34 -5.93
N GLY A 431 23.73 -38.96 -6.99
CA GLY A 431 23.91 -38.34 -8.30
C GLY A 431 24.86 -37.16 -8.43
N VAL A 432 25.99 -37.40 -9.11
CA VAL A 432 26.86 -36.42 -9.75
C VAL A 432 26.05 -35.50 -10.67
N ASN A 433 25.58 -34.36 -10.15
CA ASN A 433 25.39 -33.11 -10.86
C ASN A 433 25.16 -32.01 -9.82
N GLY A 434 26.10 -31.07 -9.76
CA GLY A 434 26.27 -30.14 -8.65
C GLY A 434 25.05 -29.28 -8.35
N ASP A 435 24.63 -29.32 -7.08
CA ASP A 435 24.09 -28.17 -6.35
C ASP A 435 24.22 -28.45 -4.84
N GLY A 436 25.37 -28.06 -4.28
CA GLY A 436 25.70 -28.18 -2.86
C GLY A 436 24.89 -27.28 -1.91
N ALA A 437 23.75 -26.74 -2.35
CA ALA A 437 22.90 -25.83 -1.57
C ALA A 437 21.69 -26.52 -0.90
N ASN A 438 21.42 -27.80 -1.21
CA ASN A 438 20.08 -28.38 -1.07
C ASN A 438 19.75 -29.06 0.27
N ASN A 439 20.43 -28.69 1.36
CA ASN A 439 20.23 -29.31 2.68
C ASN A 439 19.74 -28.33 3.77
N SER A 440 19.32 -27.12 3.40
CA SER A 440 18.67 -26.19 4.34
C SER A 440 17.21 -26.61 4.56
N MET A 441 16.80 -26.68 5.83
CA MET A 441 15.38 -26.87 6.22
C MET A 441 14.63 -25.53 6.30
N GLU A 442 15.28 -24.43 5.91
CA GLU A 442 14.66 -23.11 5.79
C GLU A 442 13.89 -23.01 4.49
N PHE A 443 12.63 -22.58 4.55
CA PHE A 443 11.78 -22.38 3.39
C PHE A 443 11.62 -20.92 3.07
N THR A 444 11.59 -20.58 1.78
CA THR A 444 11.03 -19.29 1.35
C THR A 444 9.51 -19.39 1.25
N ARG A 445 8.82 -18.25 1.34
CA ARG A 445 7.36 -18.23 1.22
C ARG A 445 6.90 -18.69 -0.17
N ASP A 446 7.65 -18.32 -1.22
CA ASP A 446 7.38 -18.75 -2.59
C ASP A 446 7.44 -20.28 -2.73
N GLU A 447 8.43 -20.95 -2.13
CA GLU A 447 8.52 -22.41 -2.11
C GLU A 447 7.29 -23.06 -1.46
N LEU A 448 6.77 -22.48 -0.37
CA LEU A 448 5.59 -23.00 0.33
C LEU A 448 4.29 -22.75 -0.46
N LEU A 449 4.16 -21.63 -1.15
CA LEU A 449 2.98 -21.30 -1.95
C LEU A 449 2.92 -22.10 -3.27
N GLU A 450 4.07 -22.53 -3.79
CA GLU A 450 4.19 -23.36 -5.01
C GLU A 450 3.65 -24.78 -4.84
N ILE A 451 3.40 -25.25 -3.61
CA ILE A 451 2.81 -26.59 -3.34
C ILE A 451 1.52 -26.81 -4.14
N GLY A 452 0.70 -25.77 -4.29
CA GLY A 452 -0.58 -25.87 -5.01
C GLY A 452 -0.46 -25.89 -6.54
N ARG A 453 0.68 -25.49 -7.10
CA ARG A 453 0.90 -25.36 -8.56
C ARG A 453 1.79 -26.47 -9.10
N SER A 454 2.93 -26.70 -8.45
CA SER A 454 3.96 -27.60 -8.96
C SER A 454 4.09 -28.91 -8.17
N CYS A 455 3.64 -29.00 -6.90
CA CYS A 455 3.86 -30.17 -6.05
C CYS A 455 5.30 -30.74 -6.18
N ASP A 456 6.33 -29.88 -6.21
CA ASP A 456 7.71 -30.31 -6.43
C ASP A 456 8.14 -31.34 -5.37
N ASN A 457 8.57 -32.52 -5.82
CA ASN A 457 9.01 -33.63 -4.98
C ASN A 457 10.20 -33.26 -4.06
N ARG A 458 11.02 -32.26 -4.41
CA ARG A 458 12.09 -31.75 -3.55
C ARG A 458 11.50 -30.97 -2.36
N ILE A 459 10.58 -30.05 -2.63
CA ILE A 459 9.88 -29.24 -1.62
C ILE A 459 9.02 -30.15 -0.73
N LEU A 460 8.25 -31.07 -1.31
CA LEU A 460 7.41 -32.01 -0.56
C LEU A 460 8.21 -32.93 0.37
N ARG A 461 9.41 -33.37 -0.05
CA ARG A 461 10.30 -34.19 0.79
C ARG A 461 10.84 -33.39 1.98
N ARG A 462 11.32 -32.17 1.75
CA ARG A 462 11.79 -31.26 2.82
C ARG A 462 10.66 -30.95 3.79
N LEU A 463 9.47 -30.66 3.27
CA LEU A 463 8.31 -30.31 4.08
C LEU A 463 7.80 -31.50 4.90
N GLY A 464 7.76 -32.70 4.31
CA GLY A 464 7.40 -33.92 5.03
C GLY A 464 8.33 -34.19 6.23
N ARG A 465 9.63 -33.87 6.12
CA ARG A 465 10.58 -33.96 7.24
C ARG A 465 10.28 -32.96 8.36
N ILE A 466 9.73 -31.78 8.04
CA ILE A 466 9.30 -30.81 9.06
C ILE A 466 7.99 -31.24 9.70
N LEU A 467 6.99 -31.63 8.89
CA LEU A 467 5.67 -32.01 9.39
C LEU A 467 5.73 -33.20 10.35
N THR A 468 6.62 -34.16 10.10
CA THR A 468 6.85 -35.31 11.01
C THR A 468 7.53 -34.94 12.33
N ARG A 469 8.01 -33.70 12.47
CA ARG A 469 8.62 -33.15 13.69
C ARG A 469 7.73 -32.13 14.40
N LEU A 470 6.51 -31.92 13.91
CA LEU A 470 5.53 -31.13 14.64
C LEU A 470 5.21 -31.81 15.98
N THR A 471 5.17 -30.99 17.03
CA THR A 471 4.82 -31.43 18.38
C THR A 471 3.33 -31.26 18.58
N TYR A 472 2.67 -32.35 18.97
CA TYR A 472 1.25 -32.37 19.32
C TYR A 472 1.10 -32.29 20.84
N VAL A 473 0.15 -31.49 21.30
CA VAL A 473 -0.13 -31.30 22.73
C VAL A 473 -1.63 -31.42 22.94
N ALA A 474 -2.06 -32.36 23.80
CA ALA A 474 -3.48 -32.61 24.04
C ALA A 474 -4.10 -31.62 25.05
N SER A 475 -3.29 -31.13 25.99
CA SER A 475 -3.74 -30.28 27.09
C SER A 475 -2.68 -29.24 27.48
N LYS A 476 -3.10 -28.14 28.13
CA LYS A 476 -2.19 -27.05 28.55
C LYS A 476 -1.10 -27.53 29.50
N GLU A 477 -1.37 -28.58 30.26
CA GLU A 477 -0.47 -29.22 31.23
C GLU A 477 0.66 -30.01 30.57
N GLU A 478 0.44 -30.51 29.35
CA GLU A 478 1.40 -31.30 28.56
C GLU A 478 2.41 -30.43 27.80
N LEU A 479 2.30 -29.11 27.87
CA LEU A 479 3.25 -28.19 27.25
C LEU A 479 4.67 -28.38 27.83
N PRO A 480 5.70 -28.52 26.97
CA PRO A 480 7.09 -28.55 27.43
C PRO A 480 7.46 -27.28 28.21
N ALA A 481 8.23 -27.45 29.29
CA ALA A 481 8.58 -26.36 30.20
C ALA A 481 9.31 -25.19 29.49
N HIS A 482 10.10 -25.49 28.45
CA HIS A 482 10.82 -24.47 27.66
C HIS A 482 9.94 -23.72 26.65
N ILE A 483 8.71 -24.16 26.40
CA ILE A 483 7.75 -23.53 25.48
C ILE A 483 6.64 -22.80 26.23
N LYS A 484 6.34 -23.20 27.47
CA LYS A 484 5.20 -22.72 28.25
C LYS A 484 5.10 -21.19 28.34
N ASP A 485 6.24 -20.54 28.57
CA ASP A 485 6.35 -19.08 28.75
C ASP A 485 6.78 -18.33 27.48
N VAL A 486 6.97 -19.03 26.36
CA VAL A 486 7.34 -18.42 25.06
C VAL A 486 6.08 -17.84 24.41
N PRO A 487 6.09 -16.57 23.97
CA PRO A 487 4.91 -15.95 23.39
C PRO A 487 4.54 -16.55 22.02
N GLU A 488 3.25 -16.48 21.66
CA GLU A 488 2.68 -17.14 20.46
C GLU A 488 3.19 -16.55 19.13
N ASP A 489 3.77 -15.35 19.16
CA ASP A 489 4.43 -14.72 18.01
C ASP A 489 5.81 -15.34 17.71
N GLU A 490 6.50 -15.86 18.73
CA GLU A 490 7.77 -16.58 18.57
C GLU A 490 7.57 -18.08 18.28
N VAL A 491 6.61 -18.72 18.95
CA VAL A 491 6.27 -20.14 18.71
C VAL A 491 4.76 -20.25 18.49
N PRO A 492 4.32 -20.22 17.22
CA PRO A 492 2.90 -20.28 16.91
C PRO A 492 2.30 -21.64 17.24
N ARG A 493 1.20 -21.62 18.00
CA ARG A 493 0.46 -22.81 18.43
C ARG A 493 -0.85 -22.84 17.66
N ILE A 494 -1.02 -23.80 16.76
CA ILE A 494 -2.21 -23.88 15.90
C ILE A 494 -3.23 -24.83 16.55
N PRO A 495 -4.41 -24.36 16.99
CA PRO A 495 -5.45 -25.22 17.54
C PRO A 495 -6.06 -26.11 16.47
N MET A 496 -6.25 -27.40 16.77
CA MET A 496 -6.93 -28.33 15.86
C MET A 496 -8.42 -28.05 15.72
N ALA A 497 -9.03 -27.32 16.66
CA ALA A 497 -10.41 -26.85 16.55
C ALA A 497 -10.66 -26.04 15.27
N LEU A 498 -9.62 -25.38 14.72
CA LEU A 498 -9.70 -24.66 13.44
C LEU A 498 -10.06 -25.55 12.24
N ALA A 499 -10.00 -26.88 12.38
CA ALA A 499 -10.44 -27.82 11.36
C ALA A 499 -11.96 -27.98 11.30
N LYS A 500 -12.67 -27.62 12.38
CA LYS A 500 -14.13 -27.74 12.46
C LYS A 500 -14.82 -26.79 11.48
N PRO A 501 -16.01 -27.14 10.97
CA PRO A 501 -16.82 -26.25 10.13
C PRO A 501 -17.15 -24.91 10.79
N GLU A 502 -17.30 -24.89 12.12
CA GLU A 502 -17.57 -23.71 12.96
C GLU A 502 -16.49 -22.63 12.81
N HIS A 503 -15.24 -23.04 12.54
CA HIS A 503 -14.10 -22.16 12.31
C HIS A 503 -13.69 -22.10 10.81
N HIS A 504 -14.62 -22.44 9.91
CA HIS A 504 -14.43 -22.39 8.45
C HIS A 504 -13.29 -23.28 7.91
N ALA A 505 -12.97 -24.38 8.60
CA ALA A 505 -11.92 -25.34 8.19
C ALA A 505 -10.61 -24.61 7.79
N LYS A 506 -10.12 -23.73 8.67
CA LYS A 506 -8.92 -22.93 8.44
C LYS A 506 -7.63 -23.62 8.85
N PHE A 507 -7.68 -24.73 9.58
CA PHE A 507 -6.49 -25.41 10.11
C PHE A 507 -5.38 -25.63 9.08
N TRP A 508 -5.67 -26.31 7.97
CA TRP A 508 -4.68 -26.59 6.92
C TRP A 508 -4.24 -25.35 6.14
N LYS A 509 -5.04 -24.29 6.16
CA LYS A 509 -4.69 -23.01 5.52
C LYS A 509 -3.63 -22.28 6.31
N VAL A 510 -3.63 -22.41 7.64
CA VAL A 510 -2.71 -21.67 8.53
C VAL A 510 -1.58 -22.53 9.09
N LEU A 511 -1.60 -23.86 8.91
CA LEU A 511 -0.60 -24.76 9.50
C LEU A 511 0.85 -24.37 9.19
N LEU A 512 1.15 -23.91 7.97
CA LEU A 512 2.51 -23.53 7.58
C LEU A 512 3.03 -22.26 8.28
N HIS A 513 2.17 -21.54 9.00
CA HIS A 513 2.58 -20.47 9.90
C HIS A 513 3.55 -20.95 11.00
N THR A 514 3.51 -22.24 11.39
CA THR A 514 4.47 -22.82 12.34
C THR A 514 5.87 -23.02 11.74
N VAL A 515 5.99 -23.02 10.41
CA VAL A 515 7.25 -23.22 9.69
C VAL A 515 7.85 -21.89 9.27
N LEU A 516 7.02 -21.06 8.65
CA LEU A 516 7.37 -19.69 8.27
C LEU A 516 6.21 -18.77 8.68
N PRO A 517 6.40 -17.89 9.68
CA PRO A 517 5.38 -16.96 10.11
C PRO A 517 4.77 -16.17 8.93
N GLY A 518 3.47 -15.93 9.03
CA GLY A 518 2.68 -15.29 7.97
C GLY A 518 2.20 -16.17 6.83
N THR A 519 2.59 -17.44 6.75
CA THR A 519 2.23 -18.27 5.59
C THR A 519 0.78 -18.76 5.68
N MET A 520 -0.06 -18.32 4.74
CA MET A 520 -1.44 -18.81 4.58
C MET A 520 -1.64 -19.44 3.20
N LEU A 521 -2.12 -20.68 3.18
CA LEU A 521 -2.43 -21.42 1.96
C LEU A 521 -3.86 -21.15 1.49
N ALA A 522 -4.01 -21.15 0.17
CA ALA A 522 -5.32 -21.22 -0.43
C ALA A 522 -5.97 -22.62 -0.21
N PRO A 523 -7.30 -22.73 -0.37
CA PRO A 523 -8.03 -23.95 -0.06
C PRO A 523 -7.49 -25.26 -0.71
N ARG A 524 -7.10 -25.23 -2.00
CA ARG A 524 -6.55 -26.42 -2.69
C ARG A 524 -5.15 -26.83 -2.18
N PRO A 525 -4.15 -25.93 -2.13
CA PRO A 525 -2.86 -26.28 -1.52
C PRO A 525 -2.97 -26.74 -0.07
N ALA A 526 -3.91 -26.20 0.71
CA ALA A 526 -4.21 -26.68 2.05
C ALA A 526 -4.69 -28.15 2.05
N ALA A 527 -5.58 -28.54 1.13
CA ALA A 527 -5.98 -29.94 0.96
C ALA A 527 -4.84 -30.84 0.48
N LEU A 528 -3.95 -30.36 -0.40
CA LEU A 528 -2.75 -31.10 -0.80
C LEU A 528 -1.76 -31.28 0.37
N LEU A 529 -1.65 -30.30 1.26
CA LEU A 529 -0.87 -30.41 2.49
C LEU A 529 -1.47 -31.49 3.42
N ALA A 530 -2.80 -31.56 3.51
CA ALA A 530 -3.49 -32.64 4.22
C ALA A 530 -3.19 -34.02 3.60
N ALA A 531 -3.21 -34.13 2.27
CA ALA A 531 -2.82 -35.37 1.57
C ALA A 531 -1.36 -35.76 1.87
N LEU A 532 -0.45 -34.78 1.95
CA LEU A 532 0.95 -35.01 2.35
C LEU A 532 1.04 -35.54 3.78
N ALA A 533 0.27 -35.00 4.72
CA ALA A 533 0.26 -35.50 6.10
C ALA A 533 -0.23 -36.96 6.19
N VAL A 534 -1.25 -37.33 5.41
CA VAL A 534 -1.72 -38.72 5.27
C VAL A 534 -0.64 -39.62 4.66
N ARG A 535 0.05 -39.15 3.63
CA ARG A 535 1.18 -39.88 3.02
C ARG A 535 2.28 -40.16 4.04
N MET A 536 2.60 -39.18 4.88
CA MET A 536 3.61 -39.29 5.94
C MET A 536 3.12 -40.05 7.18
N ALA A 537 1.85 -40.46 7.24
CA ALA A 537 1.24 -41.18 8.36
C ALA A 537 1.38 -40.43 9.71
N ILE A 538 1.15 -39.11 9.70
CA ILE A 538 1.20 -38.28 10.90
C ILE A 538 -0.07 -38.50 11.72
N GLN A 539 -0.03 -39.49 12.62
CA GLN A 539 -1.18 -39.98 13.41
C GLN A 539 -2.02 -38.87 14.07
N PRO A 540 -1.45 -37.85 14.76
CA PRO A 540 -2.28 -36.83 15.41
C PRO A 540 -3.08 -35.96 14.43
N LEU A 541 -2.65 -35.85 13.17
CA LEU A 541 -3.30 -35.02 12.16
C LEU A 541 -4.22 -35.81 11.24
N GLU A 542 -4.29 -37.13 11.39
CA GLU A 542 -4.87 -38.03 10.39
C GLU A 542 -6.39 -37.80 10.22
N ASP A 543 -7.14 -37.68 11.31
CA ASP A 543 -8.59 -37.44 11.28
C ASP A 543 -8.94 -36.07 10.68
N VAL A 544 -8.18 -35.06 11.06
CA VAL A 544 -8.30 -33.68 10.55
C VAL A 544 -7.90 -33.61 9.07
N ALA A 545 -6.92 -34.41 8.64
CA ALA A 545 -6.51 -34.49 7.24
C ALA A 545 -7.61 -35.14 6.38
N TYR A 546 -8.18 -36.26 6.83
CA TYR A 546 -9.26 -36.91 6.10
C TYR A 546 -10.53 -36.05 6.01
N THR A 547 -10.85 -35.31 7.07
CA THR A 547 -11.99 -34.37 7.04
C THR A 547 -11.83 -33.30 5.95
N GLU A 548 -10.63 -32.71 5.83
CA GLU A 548 -10.33 -31.72 4.79
C GLU A 548 -10.41 -32.33 3.38
N LEU A 549 -9.80 -33.51 3.20
CA LEU A 549 -9.79 -34.21 1.90
C LEU A 549 -11.20 -34.60 1.44
N MET A 550 -12.05 -35.04 2.37
CA MET A 550 -13.45 -35.38 2.08
C MET A 550 -14.28 -34.14 1.72
N ALA A 551 -14.01 -32.97 2.34
CA ALA A 551 -14.64 -31.71 1.97
C ALA A 551 -14.29 -31.24 0.54
N TRP A 552 -13.20 -31.78 -0.02
CA TRP A 552 -12.72 -31.53 -1.38
C TRP A 552 -13.16 -32.54 -2.43
N ARG A 553 -13.85 -33.61 -2.03
CA ARG A 553 -14.27 -34.72 -2.93
C ARG A 553 -14.94 -34.25 -4.22
N GLU A 554 -15.80 -33.25 -4.13
CA GLU A 554 -16.57 -32.72 -5.28
C GLU A 554 -15.84 -31.64 -6.09
N LYS A 555 -14.66 -31.21 -5.63
CA LYS A 555 -13.96 -30.01 -6.11
C LYS A 555 -12.62 -30.29 -6.77
N TRP A 556 -12.16 -31.55 -6.76
CA TRP A 556 -10.88 -31.89 -7.38
C TRP A 556 -10.90 -31.60 -8.87
N ASN A 557 -11.97 -32.00 -9.58
CA ASN A 557 -12.09 -31.87 -11.02
C ASN A 557 -13.34 -31.05 -11.40
N THR A 558 -13.15 -29.76 -11.72
CA THR A 558 -14.24 -28.84 -12.11
C THR A 558 -13.92 -28.13 -13.42
N LEU A 559 -14.89 -28.05 -14.33
CA LEU A 559 -14.74 -27.38 -15.64
C LEU A 559 -14.51 -25.86 -15.53
N ASP A 560 -14.86 -25.27 -14.39
CA ASP A 560 -14.75 -23.82 -14.15
C ASP A 560 -13.31 -23.33 -13.98
N ILE A 561 -12.38 -24.24 -13.64
CA ILE A 561 -10.94 -23.92 -13.51
C ILE A 561 -10.18 -24.97 -14.32
N PRO A 562 -9.76 -24.67 -15.57
CA PRO A 562 -8.90 -25.56 -16.33
C PRO A 562 -7.51 -25.59 -15.69
N GLU A 563 -7.29 -26.51 -14.77
CA GLU A 563 -6.06 -26.59 -13.98
C GLU A 563 -4.99 -27.47 -14.63
N THR A 564 -3.72 -27.11 -14.40
CA THR A 564 -2.56 -27.93 -14.76
C THR A 564 -2.40 -29.11 -13.81
N TRP A 565 -2.75 -30.31 -14.28
CA TRP A 565 -2.57 -31.56 -13.53
C TRP A 565 -1.11 -32.03 -13.58
N ASN A 566 -0.31 -31.68 -12.56
CA ASN A 566 1.02 -32.28 -12.41
C ASN A 566 0.91 -33.73 -11.89
N SER A 567 1.67 -34.65 -12.49
CA SER A 567 1.75 -36.07 -12.08
C SER A 567 2.08 -36.26 -10.59
N SER A 568 2.89 -35.36 -10.01
CA SER A 568 3.23 -35.43 -8.59
C SER A 568 2.04 -35.11 -7.68
N CYS A 569 1.18 -34.15 -8.07
CA CYS A 569 -0.05 -33.86 -7.32
C CYS A 569 -1.06 -35.01 -7.44
N LEU A 570 -1.23 -35.54 -8.65
CA LEU A 570 -2.13 -36.67 -8.91
C LEU A 570 -1.72 -37.91 -8.10
N GLY A 571 -0.43 -38.26 -8.13
CA GLY A 571 0.11 -39.39 -7.37
C GLY A 571 -0.10 -39.24 -5.86
N LEU A 572 0.08 -38.04 -5.32
CA LEU A 572 -0.17 -37.75 -3.90
C LEU A 572 -1.64 -37.99 -3.50
N LEU A 573 -2.59 -37.56 -4.34
CA LEU A 573 -4.02 -37.73 -4.09
C LEU A 573 -4.44 -39.20 -4.19
N LEU A 574 -3.95 -39.92 -5.20
CA LEU A 574 -4.21 -41.35 -5.37
C LEU A 574 -3.70 -42.17 -4.17
N GLU A 575 -2.53 -41.83 -3.64
CA GLU A 575 -1.97 -42.49 -2.46
C GLU A 575 -2.80 -42.20 -1.20
N ALA A 576 -3.22 -40.95 -1.00
CA ALA A 576 -4.08 -40.57 0.12
C ALA A 576 -5.44 -41.29 0.07
N ASP A 577 -6.05 -41.36 -1.12
CA ASP A 577 -7.31 -42.07 -1.38
C ASP A 577 -7.20 -43.57 -1.08
N LYS A 578 -6.11 -44.21 -1.53
CA LYS A 578 -5.82 -45.63 -1.24
C LYS A 578 -5.70 -45.89 0.27
N LYS A 579 -4.98 -45.03 1.00
CA LYS A 579 -4.85 -45.16 2.46
C LYS A 579 -6.19 -44.98 3.18
N HIS A 580 -7.01 -44.03 2.74
CA HIS A 580 -8.35 -43.83 3.31
C HIS A 580 -9.23 -45.08 3.11
N GLN A 581 -9.23 -45.66 1.92
CA GLN A 581 -9.97 -46.89 1.63
C GLN A 581 -9.51 -48.06 2.50
N GLN A 582 -8.21 -48.23 2.70
CA GLN A 582 -7.67 -49.27 3.57
C GLN A 582 -8.13 -49.10 5.02
N ARG A 583 -8.14 -47.86 5.52
CA ARG A 583 -8.62 -47.53 6.87
C ARG A 583 -10.11 -47.82 7.03
N VAL A 584 -10.93 -47.39 6.08
CA VAL A 584 -12.37 -47.62 6.07
C VAL A 584 -12.69 -49.12 5.99
N ALA A 585 -12.00 -49.87 5.11
CA ALA A 585 -12.16 -51.32 5.00
C ALA A 585 -11.77 -52.07 6.29
N GLY A 586 -10.79 -51.56 7.03
CA GLY A 586 -10.39 -52.09 8.34
C GLY A 586 -11.39 -51.78 9.47
N GLN A 587 -12.15 -50.69 9.37
CA GLN A 587 -13.13 -50.28 10.39
C GLN A 587 -14.55 -50.82 10.14
N GLN A 588 -14.94 -51.04 8.88
CA GLN A 588 -16.26 -51.55 8.50
C GLN A 588 -16.17 -52.57 7.34
N PRO A 589 -15.94 -53.86 7.62
CA PRO A 589 -15.93 -54.90 6.60
C PRO A 589 -17.36 -55.09 6.03
N GLY A 590 -17.62 -54.52 4.85
CA GLY A 590 -18.87 -54.72 4.09
C GLY A 590 -19.62 -53.45 3.63
N ALA A 591 -19.12 -52.25 3.96
CA ALA A 591 -19.71 -51.01 3.45
C ALA A 591 -19.38 -50.78 1.96
N SER A 592 -20.36 -50.33 1.17
CA SER A 592 -20.16 -49.98 -0.25
C SER A 592 -19.19 -48.80 -0.40
N SER A 593 -18.11 -48.99 -1.17
CA SER A 593 -16.99 -48.04 -1.30
C SER A 593 -17.33 -46.69 -1.91
N ASP A 594 -18.49 -46.54 -2.58
CA ASP A 594 -18.84 -45.34 -3.35
C ASP A 594 -19.12 -44.10 -2.50
N GLY A 595 -19.40 -44.25 -1.20
CA GLY A 595 -19.65 -43.12 -0.28
C GLY A 595 -18.43 -42.64 0.50
N GLN A 596 -17.35 -43.44 0.54
CA GLN A 596 -16.30 -43.33 1.55
C GLN A 596 -14.90 -43.15 0.95
N SER A 597 -14.78 -42.74 -0.32
CA SER A 597 -13.49 -42.40 -0.94
C SER A 597 -13.30 -40.89 -1.07
N ILE A 598 -12.03 -40.45 -1.01
CA ILE A 598 -11.63 -39.05 -1.17
C ILE A 598 -11.86 -38.60 -2.61
N LEU A 599 -11.59 -39.51 -3.56
CA LEU A 599 -11.81 -39.28 -5.00
C LEU A 599 -13.10 -39.96 -5.46
N LYS A 600 -13.80 -39.34 -6.41
CA LYS A 600 -14.87 -40.01 -7.15
C LYS A 600 -14.29 -41.15 -7.99
N PRO A 601 -15.08 -42.21 -8.29
CA PRO A 601 -14.63 -43.29 -9.17
C PRO A 601 -14.16 -42.78 -10.54
N GLU A 602 -14.83 -41.77 -11.09
CA GLU A 602 -14.49 -41.14 -12.37
C GLU A 602 -13.16 -40.38 -12.29
N ASP A 603 -13.00 -39.53 -11.27
CA ASP A 603 -11.76 -38.76 -11.04
C ASP A 603 -10.57 -39.68 -10.78
N ARG A 604 -10.75 -40.76 -10.00
CA ARG A 604 -9.69 -41.76 -9.76
C ARG A 604 -9.18 -42.36 -11.07
N ARG A 605 -10.10 -42.85 -11.92
CA ARG A 605 -9.73 -43.45 -13.22
C ARG A 605 -9.02 -42.43 -14.11
N LEU A 606 -9.49 -41.19 -14.13
CA LEU A 606 -8.87 -40.11 -14.89
C LEU A 606 -7.45 -39.84 -14.38
N PHE A 607 -7.27 -39.73 -13.06
CA PHE A 607 -5.98 -39.41 -12.44
C PHE A 607 -4.97 -40.54 -12.63
N GLU A 608 -5.39 -41.80 -12.49
CA GLU A 608 -4.58 -42.99 -12.79
C GLU A 608 -4.10 -42.95 -14.25
N ALA A 609 -5.02 -42.74 -15.20
CA ALA A 609 -4.67 -42.68 -16.62
C ALA A 609 -3.70 -41.53 -16.95
N LEU A 610 -3.86 -40.36 -16.33
CA LEU A 610 -2.96 -39.22 -16.51
C LEU A 610 -1.56 -39.47 -15.93
N VAL A 611 -1.47 -40.14 -14.78
CA VAL A 611 -0.18 -40.54 -14.18
C VAL A 611 0.50 -41.59 -15.06
N ASP A 612 -0.21 -42.61 -15.51
CA ASP A 612 0.32 -43.64 -16.39
C ASP A 612 0.81 -43.06 -17.73
N TYR A 613 0.04 -42.14 -18.31
CA TYR A 613 0.45 -41.43 -19.53
C TYR A 613 1.75 -40.65 -19.32
N LYS A 614 1.88 -39.92 -18.20
CA LYS A 614 3.12 -39.18 -17.88
C LYS A 614 4.31 -40.09 -17.61
N LEU A 615 4.09 -41.22 -16.94
CA LEU A 615 5.14 -42.22 -16.75
C LEU A 615 5.60 -42.83 -18.09
N LEU A 616 4.67 -43.11 -19.00
CA LEU A 616 4.99 -43.58 -20.35
C LEU A 616 5.76 -42.55 -21.15
N GLU A 617 5.37 -41.28 -21.11
CA GLU A 617 6.10 -40.17 -21.76
C GLU A 617 7.54 -40.08 -21.24
N MET A 618 7.74 -40.09 -19.91
CA MET A 618 9.08 -40.05 -19.30
C MET A 618 9.92 -41.27 -19.68
N ASN A 619 9.30 -42.46 -19.75
CA ASN A 619 9.98 -43.69 -20.15
C ASN A 619 10.36 -43.72 -21.63
N MET A 620 9.62 -43.02 -22.49
CA MET A 620 9.94 -42.88 -23.92
C MET A 620 11.11 -41.90 -24.16
N ASP A 621 11.28 -40.91 -23.29
CA ASP A 621 12.39 -39.94 -23.36
C ASP A 621 13.71 -40.46 -22.74
N THR A 622 13.66 -41.54 -21.95
CA THR A 622 14.88 -42.22 -21.47
C THR A 622 15.52 -43.07 -22.58
N THR A 623 16.65 -42.60 -23.12
CA THR A 623 17.54 -43.42 -23.95
C THR A 623 18.22 -44.50 -23.11
N LEU A 624 18.13 -45.75 -23.57
CA LEU A 624 18.76 -46.96 -22.99
C LEU A 624 20.28 -46.84 -22.80
#